data_AF-A0A7V9LEY1-F1
#
_entry.id   AF-A0A7V9LEY1-F1
#
_cell.length_a   1.000
_cell.length_b   1.000
_cell.length_c   1.000
_cell.angle_alpha   90.00
_cell.angle_beta   90.00
_cell.angle_gamma   90.00
#
_symmetry.space_group_name_H-M   'P 1'
#
loop_
_entity.id
_entity.type
_entity.pdbx_description
1 polymer ?
#
loop_
_entity_poly.entity_id
_entity_poly.type
_entity_poly.pdbx_seq_one_letter_code
_entity_poly.pdbx_strand_id
1 'polypeptide(L)'
;MKKLVLAVLVTGVVAFVALRRSGDDTVVTTETQSKMVLDRIWIDHIPRNERDVFQLFVAITEQPFGIFQATSQWKGSYELFQYTTDGDGLRLVYGQTGDKETVKATARECSDKGMDLCLELDGASRGVKRYYSMEDWVIEGSVDSLDHVRARVLAKLNLPAAE
;
A
#
# COMPACT_ATOMS: atom_id res chain seq x y z
N MET A 1 24.65 -1.80 5.81
CA MET A 1 23.78 -2.98 5.60
C MET A 1 22.31 -2.68 5.94
N LYS A 2 21.80 -1.50 5.54
CA LYS A 2 20.37 -1.13 5.59
C LYS A 2 19.73 -1.14 4.19
N LYS A 3 20.56 -1.46 3.18
CA LYS A 3 20.40 -1.05 1.77
C LYS A 3 19.74 -2.10 0.87
N LEU A 4 19.64 -3.36 1.32
CA LEU A 4 19.08 -4.48 0.54
C LEU A 4 17.64 -4.84 0.94
N VAL A 5 17.10 -4.19 1.97
CA VAL A 5 15.87 -4.59 2.69
C VAL A 5 14.60 -4.43 1.86
N LEU A 6 14.43 -3.25 1.25
CA LEU A 6 13.18 -2.90 0.59
C LEU A 6 13.14 -3.25 -0.89
N ALA A 7 14.29 -3.61 -1.47
CA ALA A 7 14.45 -3.92 -2.88
C ALA A 7 13.63 -5.15 -3.33
N VAL A 8 13.47 -6.14 -2.44
CA VAL A 8 12.82 -7.42 -2.75
C VAL A 8 11.33 -7.43 -2.41
N LEU A 9 10.87 -6.50 -1.54
CA LEU A 9 9.51 -6.48 -1.02
C LEU A 9 8.47 -5.98 -2.02
N VAL A 10 8.86 -5.06 -2.88
CA VAL A 10 8.04 -4.57 -3.99
C VAL A 10 7.91 -5.65 -5.06
N THR A 11 8.95 -6.45 -5.29
CA THR A 11 9.02 -7.45 -6.38
C THR A 11 7.98 -8.57 -6.23
N GLY A 12 7.68 -9.03 -5.00
CA GLY A 12 6.71 -10.11 -4.75
C GLY A 12 5.25 -9.71 -4.99
N VAL A 13 4.88 -8.49 -4.63
CA VAL A 13 3.54 -7.92 -4.91
C VAL A 13 3.42 -7.59 -6.40
N VAL A 14 4.49 -7.09 -7.00
CA VAL A 14 4.59 -6.72 -8.42
C VAL A 14 4.45 -7.90 -9.38
N ALA A 15 5.13 -9.01 -9.15
CA ALA A 15 5.04 -10.18 -10.02
C ALA A 15 3.62 -10.80 -10.02
N PHE A 16 2.91 -10.72 -8.89
CA PHE A 16 1.56 -11.27 -8.76
C PHE A 16 0.50 -10.42 -9.47
N VAL A 17 0.61 -9.08 -9.42
CA VAL A 17 -0.30 -8.15 -10.12
C VAL A 17 -0.11 -8.22 -11.64
N ALA A 18 1.13 -8.29 -12.12
CA ALA A 18 1.42 -8.39 -13.55
C ALA A 18 0.85 -9.67 -14.19
N LEU A 19 0.77 -10.77 -13.43
CA LEU A 19 0.24 -12.06 -13.89
C LEU A 19 -1.30 -12.14 -13.89
N ARG A 20 -2.01 -11.20 -13.26
CA ARG A 20 -3.48 -11.25 -13.12
C ARG A 20 -4.27 -10.36 -14.09
N ARG A 21 -3.63 -9.80 -15.12
CA ARG A 21 -4.22 -9.01 -16.23
C ARG A 21 -5.23 -9.81 -17.09
N SER A 22 -6.35 -10.22 -16.51
CA SER A 22 -7.53 -10.73 -17.24
C SER A 22 -8.78 -10.43 -16.44
N GLY A 23 -9.40 -9.28 -16.72
CA GLY A 23 -10.70 -8.88 -16.16
C GLY A 23 -10.82 -7.37 -16.07
N ASP A 24 -11.52 -6.80 -17.03
CA ASP A 24 -11.88 -5.38 -17.15
C ASP A 24 -13.13 -5.09 -16.31
N ASP A 25 -13.16 -3.99 -15.56
CA ASP A 25 -14.39 -3.28 -15.14
C ASP A 25 -14.02 -1.93 -14.49
N THR A 26 -14.56 -0.85 -15.05
CA THR A 26 -14.33 0.55 -14.63
C THR A 26 -15.21 0.91 -13.44
N VAL A 27 -14.61 1.34 -12.32
CA VAL A 27 -15.34 1.81 -11.11
C VAL A 27 -15.24 3.34 -11.01
N VAL A 28 -16.39 4.00 -10.83
CA VAL A 28 -16.51 5.46 -10.66
C VAL A 28 -16.23 5.86 -9.21
N THR A 29 -15.18 6.64 -8.96
CA THR A 29 -14.77 7.14 -7.63
C THR A 29 -15.27 8.55 -7.32
N THR A 30 -15.80 8.77 -6.12
CA THR A 30 -16.04 10.10 -5.53
C THR A 30 -14.71 10.73 -5.08
N GLU A 31 -14.41 11.95 -5.56
CA GLU A 31 -13.06 12.32 -6.00
C GLU A 31 -12.02 12.79 -4.96
N THR A 32 -12.36 13.25 -3.75
CA THR A 32 -11.34 14.00 -2.95
C THR A 32 -10.66 13.17 -1.85
N GLN A 33 -11.41 12.42 -1.05
CA GLN A 33 -10.84 11.58 0.02
C GLN A 33 -10.32 10.24 -0.51
N SER A 34 -11.02 9.67 -1.49
CA SER A 34 -10.61 8.44 -2.19
C SER A 34 -9.25 8.62 -2.88
N LYS A 35 -8.97 9.80 -3.48
CA LYS A 35 -7.67 10.08 -4.12
C LYS A 35 -6.51 10.16 -3.14
N MET A 36 -6.75 10.49 -1.87
CA MET A 36 -5.69 10.52 -0.87
C MET A 36 -5.31 9.10 -0.43
N VAL A 37 -6.30 8.22 -0.24
CA VAL A 37 -6.13 6.84 0.25
C VAL A 37 -5.61 5.89 -0.82
N LEU A 38 -6.17 5.96 -2.02
CA LEU A 38 -5.89 5.02 -3.11
C LEU A 38 -4.60 5.37 -3.85
N ASP A 39 -4.07 4.41 -4.60
CA ASP A 39 -2.88 4.54 -5.45
C ASP A 39 -1.67 5.09 -4.69
N ARG A 40 -1.48 4.63 -3.45
CA ARG A 40 -0.45 5.11 -2.55
C ARG A 40 0.05 4.00 -1.64
N ILE A 41 1.33 4.08 -1.30
CA ILE A 41 1.95 3.18 -0.32
C ILE A 41 1.77 3.74 1.09
N TRP A 42 1.18 2.94 1.96
CA TRP A 42 0.98 3.26 3.35
C TRP A 42 1.75 2.29 4.24
N ILE A 43 2.49 2.80 5.23
CA ILE A 43 3.20 1.99 6.22
C ILE A 43 2.94 2.44 7.65
N ASP A 44 3.00 1.55 8.63
CA ASP A 44 2.78 1.91 10.04
C ASP A 44 3.98 2.60 10.70
N HIS A 45 5.19 2.35 10.21
CA HIS A 45 6.42 3.04 10.60
C HIS A 45 7.55 2.83 9.60
N ILE A 46 8.56 3.71 9.63
CA ILE A 46 9.81 3.50 8.90
C ILE A 46 10.58 2.34 9.54
N PRO A 47 10.94 1.28 8.77
CA PRO A 47 11.71 0.17 9.30
C PRO A 47 13.08 0.65 9.82
N ARG A 48 13.42 0.28 11.05
CA ARG A 48 14.67 0.73 11.70
C ARG A 48 15.88 -0.12 11.29
N ASN A 49 15.63 -1.37 10.92
CA ASN A 49 16.64 -2.33 10.49
C ASN A 49 16.03 -3.42 9.59
N GLU A 50 16.87 -4.33 9.08
CA GLU A 50 16.49 -5.36 8.11
C GLU A 50 15.48 -6.42 8.61
N ARG A 51 15.43 -6.63 9.93
CA ARG A 51 14.53 -7.59 10.58
C ARG A 51 13.28 -6.91 11.17
N ASP A 52 13.19 -5.59 11.09
CA ASP A 52 12.03 -4.84 11.61
C ASP A 52 10.81 -5.16 10.75
N VAL A 53 9.78 -5.74 11.37
CA VAL A 53 8.53 -6.09 10.70
C VAL A 53 7.60 -4.88 10.77
N PHE A 54 7.23 -4.38 9.61
CA PHE A 54 6.29 -3.26 9.44
C PHE A 54 5.05 -3.73 8.68
N GLN A 55 3.99 -2.95 8.78
CA GLN A 55 2.73 -3.18 8.09
C GLN A 55 2.66 -2.28 6.87
N LEU A 56 2.21 -2.83 5.75
CA LEU A 56 1.99 -2.13 4.50
C LEU A 56 0.53 -2.29 4.09
N PHE A 57 -0.05 -1.19 3.60
CA PHE A 57 -1.36 -1.14 2.99
C PHE A 57 -1.25 -0.43 1.64
N VAL A 58 -1.87 -1.01 0.62
CA VAL A 58 -2.03 -0.41 -0.70
C VAL A 58 -3.41 -0.81 -1.24
N ALA A 59 -4.10 0.11 -1.90
CA ALA A 59 -5.31 -0.15 -2.68
C ALA A 59 -5.18 0.60 -4.01
N ILE A 60 -5.32 -0.11 -5.13
CA ILE A 60 -5.03 0.42 -6.48
C ILE A 60 -6.33 0.60 -7.27
N THR A 61 -6.47 1.73 -7.98
CA THR A 61 -7.68 2.03 -8.77
C THR A 61 -7.68 1.36 -10.14
N GLU A 62 -6.53 1.18 -10.79
CA GLU A 62 -6.42 0.55 -12.12
C GLU A 62 -7.07 -0.84 -12.16
N GLN A 63 -6.95 -1.58 -11.06
CA GLN A 63 -7.65 -2.83 -10.82
C GLN A 63 -8.05 -2.81 -9.34
N PRO A 64 -9.35 -2.90 -9.00
CA PRO A 64 -9.87 -2.63 -7.66
C PRO A 64 -9.52 -3.74 -6.65
N PHE A 65 -8.23 -3.89 -6.40
CA PHE A 65 -7.63 -4.77 -5.42
C PHE A 65 -6.71 -3.96 -4.50
N GLY A 66 -6.49 -4.52 -3.32
CA GLY A 66 -5.45 -4.04 -2.42
C GLY A 66 -4.81 -5.19 -1.67
N ILE A 67 -3.85 -4.81 -0.84
CA ILE A 67 -3.01 -5.73 -0.09
C ILE A 67 -2.84 -5.20 1.33
N PHE A 68 -3.00 -6.10 2.29
CA PHE A 68 -2.40 -5.97 3.61
C PHE A 68 -1.18 -6.85 3.66
N GLN A 69 -0.05 -6.30 4.11
CA GLN A 69 1.20 -7.04 4.20
C GLN A 69 1.92 -6.73 5.52
N ALA A 70 2.33 -7.77 6.24
CA ALA A 70 3.23 -7.67 7.37
C ALA A 70 4.60 -8.19 6.92
N THR A 71 5.63 -7.35 6.92
CA THR A 71 6.88 -7.70 6.25
C THR A 71 8.13 -7.03 6.79
N SER A 72 9.27 -7.64 6.52
CA SER A 72 10.66 -7.17 6.76
C SER A 72 11.51 -7.54 5.54
N GLN A 73 12.83 -7.30 5.51
CA GLN A 73 13.67 -7.78 4.40
C GLN A 73 13.55 -9.28 4.16
N TRP A 74 13.42 -10.05 5.24
CA TRP A 74 13.67 -11.48 5.24
C TRP A 74 12.40 -12.32 5.22
N LYS A 75 11.30 -11.77 5.72
CA LYS A 75 10.03 -12.46 5.87
C LYS A 75 8.90 -11.50 5.58
N GLY A 76 7.91 -11.99 4.84
CA GLY A 76 6.64 -11.31 4.62
C GLY A 76 5.47 -12.29 4.66
N SER A 77 4.31 -11.77 4.99
CA SER A 77 3.01 -12.40 4.78
C SER A 77 2.06 -11.35 4.24
N TYR A 78 1.21 -11.73 3.29
CA TYR A 78 0.25 -10.83 2.69
C TYR A 78 -1.12 -11.48 2.52
N GLU A 79 -2.13 -10.64 2.44
CA GLU A 79 -3.47 -11.05 2.06
C GLU A 79 -4.05 -10.02 1.08
N LEU A 80 -4.55 -10.53 -0.05
CA LEU A 80 -5.16 -9.72 -1.09
C LEU A 80 -6.65 -9.61 -0.86
N PHE A 81 -7.20 -8.44 -1.14
CA PHE A 81 -8.62 -8.18 -1.13
C PHE A 81 -9.02 -7.48 -2.42
N GLN A 82 -10.25 -7.71 -2.86
CA GLN A 82 -10.94 -6.82 -3.80
C GLN A 82 -11.63 -5.75 -2.99
N TYR A 83 -11.83 -4.56 -3.56
CA TYR A 83 -12.57 -3.52 -2.88
C TYR A 83 -13.53 -2.76 -3.80
N THR A 84 -14.55 -2.17 -3.18
CA THR A 84 -15.35 -1.11 -3.81
C THR A 84 -15.39 0.09 -2.88
N THR A 85 -15.35 1.30 -3.44
CA THR A 85 -15.56 2.53 -2.66
C THR A 85 -17.04 2.71 -2.32
N ASP A 86 -17.33 3.11 -1.09
CA ASP A 86 -18.67 3.41 -0.59
C ASP A 86 -18.60 4.65 0.30
N GLY A 87 -18.89 5.83 -0.26
CA GLY A 87 -18.74 7.10 0.45
C GLY A 87 -17.32 7.34 0.95
N ASP A 88 -17.15 7.37 2.27
CA ASP A 88 -15.87 7.53 3.00
C ASP A 88 -15.22 6.19 3.40
N GLY A 89 -15.74 5.07 2.89
CA GLY A 89 -15.30 3.72 3.23
C GLY A 89 -14.93 2.85 2.03
N LEU A 90 -14.26 1.74 2.34
CA LEU A 90 -13.94 0.65 1.44
C LEU A 90 -14.70 -0.60 1.87
N ARG A 91 -15.46 -1.21 0.97
CA ARG A 91 -16.01 -2.55 1.16
C ARG A 91 -15.02 -3.56 0.62
N LEU A 92 -14.40 -4.33 1.49
CA LEU A 92 -13.36 -5.30 1.18
C LEU A 92 -13.94 -6.71 1.06
N VAL A 93 -13.40 -7.50 0.13
CA VAL A 93 -13.69 -8.92 -0.02
C VAL A 93 -12.37 -9.69 -0.12
N TYR A 94 -12.10 -10.55 0.85
CA TYR A 94 -10.87 -11.35 0.89
C TYR A 94 -11.05 -12.61 0.05
N GLY A 95 -10.26 -12.74 -1.02
CA GLY A 95 -10.44 -13.83 -1.98
C GLY A 95 -10.18 -15.23 -1.40
N GLN A 96 -9.33 -15.33 -0.38
CA GLN A 96 -8.93 -16.62 0.20
C GLN A 96 -9.96 -17.17 1.19
N THR A 97 -10.53 -16.31 2.04
CA THR A 97 -11.47 -16.72 3.10
C THR A 97 -12.94 -16.46 2.71
N GLY A 98 -13.17 -15.54 1.77
CA GLY A 98 -14.50 -15.03 1.45
C GLY A 98 -15.03 -14.00 2.44
N ASP A 99 -14.22 -13.60 3.44
CA ASP A 99 -14.60 -12.60 4.44
C ASP A 99 -14.91 -11.27 3.78
N LYS A 100 -15.87 -10.53 4.36
CA LYS A 100 -16.30 -9.21 3.89
C LYS A 100 -16.22 -8.21 5.01
N GLU A 101 -15.64 -7.05 4.74
CA GLU A 101 -15.44 -6.00 5.72
C GLU A 101 -15.81 -4.64 5.16
N THR A 102 -16.39 -3.79 6.00
CA THR A 102 -16.56 -2.38 5.70
C THR A 102 -15.53 -1.61 6.53
N VAL A 103 -14.59 -0.98 5.84
CA VAL A 103 -13.48 -0.25 6.45
C VAL A 103 -13.67 1.23 6.19
N LYS A 104 -13.76 2.04 7.25
CA LYS A 104 -13.72 3.49 7.11
C LYS A 104 -12.27 3.94 6.95
N ALA A 105 -11.98 4.69 5.89
CA ALA A 105 -10.63 5.14 5.57
C ALA A 105 -10.52 6.67 5.67
N THR A 106 -9.84 7.15 6.70
CA THR A 106 -9.66 8.59 6.93
C THR A 106 -8.21 8.98 6.70
N ALA A 107 -7.92 9.52 5.51
CA ALA A 107 -6.63 10.13 5.21
C ALA A 107 -6.64 11.64 5.49
N ARG A 108 -5.53 12.17 5.99
CA ARG A 108 -5.29 13.60 6.19
C ARG A 108 -3.81 13.94 6.09
N GLU A 109 -3.50 15.18 5.74
CA GLU A 109 -2.16 15.74 5.92
C GLU A 109 -1.78 15.75 7.40
N CYS A 110 -0.53 15.43 7.69
CA CYS A 110 0.04 15.45 9.03
C CYS A 110 1.55 15.68 8.97
N SER A 111 2.16 15.90 10.14
CA SER A 111 3.63 15.94 10.28
C SER A 111 4.05 15.04 11.44
N ASP A 112 3.52 13.81 11.45
CA ASP A 112 3.82 12.81 12.48
C ASP A 112 4.93 11.87 12.00
N LYS A 113 5.89 11.56 12.86
CA LYS A 113 7.03 10.66 12.57
C LYS A 113 7.81 10.97 11.28
N GLY A 114 7.80 12.23 10.83
CA GLY A 114 8.47 12.66 9.59
C GLY A 114 7.76 12.23 8.31
N MET A 115 6.44 12.01 8.40
CA MET A 115 5.55 11.65 7.29
C MET A 115 4.60 12.79 6.97
N ASP A 116 4.20 12.90 5.71
CA ASP A 116 3.36 13.99 5.21
C ASP A 116 1.87 13.67 5.33
N LEU A 117 1.52 12.39 5.35
CA LEU A 117 0.15 11.90 5.33
C LEU A 117 -0.07 10.85 6.42
N CYS A 118 -1.24 10.89 7.03
CA CYS A 118 -1.71 9.95 8.03
C CYS A 118 -3.01 9.31 7.55
N LEU A 119 -3.11 7.99 7.70
CA LEU A 119 -4.30 7.20 7.38
C LEU A 119 -4.77 6.45 8.63
N GLU A 120 -6.04 6.59 8.97
CA GLU A 120 -6.72 5.73 9.94
C GLU A 120 -7.68 4.79 9.22
N LEU A 121 -7.54 3.49 9.48
CA LEU A 121 -8.44 2.43 9.01
C LEU A 121 -9.22 1.88 10.21
N ASP A 122 -10.53 2.10 10.22
CA ASP A 122 -11.45 1.57 11.24
C ASP A 122 -12.30 0.46 10.65
N GLY A 123 -12.39 -0.68 11.35
CA GLY A 123 -13.19 -1.84 10.93
C GLY A 123 -12.42 -2.91 10.14
N ALA A 124 -11.16 -2.66 9.79
CA ALA A 124 -10.29 -3.67 9.18
C ALA A 124 -9.80 -4.68 10.23
N SER A 125 -9.93 -5.97 9.95
CA SER A 125 -9.35 -7.03 10.81
C SER A 125 -7.91 -7.38 10.46
N ARG A 126 -7.44 -6.96 9.27
CA ARG A 126 -6.06 -7.12 8.80
C ARG A 126 -5.26 -5.82 8.97
N GLY A 127 -3.95 -5.95 9.12
CA GLY A 127 -3.06 -4.80 9.23
C GLY A 127 -3.14 -4.11 10.59
N VAL A 128 -2.97 -2.79 10.60
CA VAL A 128 -3.06 -1.95 11.81
C VAL A 128 -4.03 -0.79 11.61
N LYS A 129 -4.40 -0.14 12.71
CA LYS A 129 -5.33 1.00 12.67
C LYS A 129 -4.73 2.24 12.01
N ARG A 130 -3.41 2.47 12.13
CA ARG A 130 -2.76 3.71 11.68
C ARG A 130 -1.63 3.42 10.72
N TYR A 131 -1.65 4.15 9.62
CA TYR A 131 -0.60 4.15 8.62
C TYR A 131 -0.18 5.58 8.29
N TYR A 132 0.95 5.68 7.59
CA TYR A 132 1.60 6.90 7.19
C TYR A 132 2.13 6.77 5.77
N SER A 133 2.20 7.90 5.07
CA SER A 133 2.77 7.97 3.72
C SER A 133 3.50 9.30 3.54
N MET A 134 4.39 9.34 2.55
CA MET A 134 4.93 10.58 1.98
C MET A 134 4.08 11.02 0.79
N GLU A 135 4.14 12.30 0.44
CA GLU A 135 3.43 12.84 -0.74
C GLU A 135 3.86 12.15 -2.04
N ASP A 136 5.15 11.82 -2.17
CA ASP A 136 5.77 11.25 -3.37
C ASP A 136 5.63 9.73 -3.51
N TRP A 137 4.97 9.05 -2.55
CA TRP A 137 4.72 7.60 -2.57
C TRP A 137 3.43 7.23 -3.31
N VAL A 138 3.13 7.96 -4.39
CA VAL A 138 2.00 7.70 -5.30
C VAL A 138 2.38 6.63 -6.29
N ILE A 139 1.48 5.67 -6.51
CA ILE A 139 1.57 4.63 -7.52
C ILE A 139 0.92 5.16 -8.79
N GLU A 140 1.73 5.54 -9.79
CA GLU A 140 1.22 5.91 -11.11
C GLU A 140 0.95 4.63 -11.93
N GLY A 141 -0.02 4.59 -12.84
CA GLY A 141 -0.56 3.34 -13.42
C GLY A 141 0.32 2.57 -14.42
N SER A 142 1.46 2.02 -14.00
CA SER A 142 2.16 0.95 -14.73
C SER A 142 3.15 0.18 -13.84
N VAL A 143 3.51 -1.04 -14.25
CA VAL A 143 4.53 -1.83 -13.55
C VAL A 143 5.91 -1.14 -13.58
N ASP A 144 6.18 -0.36 -14.64
CA ASP A 144 7.38 0.47 -14.78
C ASP A 144 7.40 1.67 -13.83
N SER A 145 6.23 2.24 -13.49
CA SER A 145 6.14 3.34 -12.53
C SER A 145 6.51 2.87 -11.11
N LEU A 146 6.25 1.61 -10.76
CA LEU A 146 6.42 1.07 -9.42
C LEU A 146 7.90 0.95 -9.04
N ASP A 147 8.78 0.69 -10.01
CA ASP A 147 10.22 0.79 -9.81
C ASP A 147 10.67 2.24 -9.59
N HIS A 148 9.99 3.22 -10.20
CA HIS A 148 10.22 4.64 -9.91
C HIS A 148 9.73 5.05 -8.52
N VAL A 149 8.56 4.56 -8.07
CA VAL A 149 8.08 4.78 -6.70
C VAL A 149 9.05 4.17 -5.70
N ARG A 150 9.49 2.93 -5.95
CA ARG A 150 10.52 2.26 -5.16
C ARG A 150 11.81 3.07 -5.10
N ALA A 151 12.32 3.55 -6.24
CA ALA A 151 13.53 4.37 -6.27
C ALA A 151 13.39 5.68 -5.48
N ARG A 152 12.22 6.33 -5.53
CA ARG A 152 11.92 7.55 -4.77
C ARG A 152 11.83 7.30 -3.27
N VAL A 153 11.11 6.25 -2.87
CA VAL A 153 11.05 5.77 -1.47
C VAL A 153 12.46 5.50 -0.96
N LEU A 154 13.29 4.80 -1.73
CA LEU A 154 14.68 4.51 -1.35
C LEU A 154 15.53 5.78 -1.23
N ALA A 155 15.44 6.69 -2.21
CA ALA A 155 16.21 7.94 -2.22
C ALA A 155 15.89 8.84 -1.02
N LYS A 156 14.60 8.99 -0.67
CA LYS A 156 14.16 9.77 0.50
C LYS A 156 14.61 9.17 1.82
N LEU A 157 14.80 7.86 1.87
CA LEU A 157 15.34 7.16 3.03
C LEU A 157 16.88 7.14 3.06
N ASN A 158 17.55 7.91 2.18
CA ASN A 158 19.00 7.92 1.99
C ASN A 158 19.58 6.51 1.70
N LEU A 159 18.83 5.71 0.93
CA LEU A 159 19.25 4.40 0.45
C LEU A 159 19.59 4.52 -1.05
N PRO A 160 20.76 4.04 -1.50
CA PRO A 160 21.10 4.08 -2.92
C PRO A 160 20.12 3.20 -3.72
N ALA A 161 19.73 3.67 -4.91
CA ALA A 161 19.05 2.83 -5.89
C ALA A 161 19.98 1.65 -6.22
N ALA A 162 19.45 0.42 -6.15
CA ALA A 162 20.20 -0.76 -6.52
C ALA A 162 20.30 -0.82 -8.05
N GLU A 163 21.54 -0.86 -8.57
CA GLU A 163 21.84 -1.26 -9.95
C GLU A 163 21.49 -2.73 -10.19
#